data_AF-A0A1D6K2F5-F1
#
_entry.id   AF-A0A1D6K2F5-F1
#
_cell.length_a   1.000
_cell.length_b   1.000
_cell.length_c   1.000
_cell.angle_alpha   90.00
_cell.angle_beta   90.00
_cell.angle_gamma   90.00
#
_symmetry.space_group_name_H-M   'P 1'
#
loop_
_entity.id
_entity.type
_entity.pdbx_description
1 polymer ?
#
loop_
_entity_poly.entity_id
_entity_poly.type
_entity_poly.pdbx_seq_one_letter_code
_entity_poly.pdbx_strand_id
1 'polypeptide(L)'
;MSAPKLDRNPSIRDRVEDTLHAHRNELVALLSKYVNKGKGILQPHHILDALDEVQGSGGRALAEGPFLDVLRSAQEAIVLPPFVAIAVRPRPGVWEYVRVNVHELSVEQLTVSEYLRFKEELVDGQHNDPYVLELDFEPFNVSVPRPNRSSSIGNGVQFLNRHLSSIMFRNRDCLEPLLDFLRGHRHKGHVMMLNDRIQSLGRLQSVLTKAEEHLSKLPADTPYSQFAYKFQEWGLEKGWGDTAGHVLEMIHLLLDIIQAPDPSTLEKFLGRIPMIFNVVVVSPHGYFGQANVLGLPDTGGQIVYILDQVRALENEMVLRLKKQGLDVSPKILIVTRLIPDAKGTSCNQRLERISGTQHTYILRVPFRNENGILKKWISRFDVWPYLETFAEDAAGEIAAELQGTPDFIIGNYSDGNLVASLLSYKMGITQCNIAHALEKTKYPDSDIFWKNFDEKYHFSCQFTADIIAMNNADFIITSTYQEIAGRFLFCFRLVGHCRFLL
;
A
#
# COMPACT_ATOMS: atom_id res chain seq x y z
N MET A 1 -41.73 -30.45 8.98
CA MET A 1 -41.04 -29.49 9.86
C MET A 1 -39.99 -28.78 9.02
N SER A 2 -40.28 -27.54 8.61
CA SER A 2 -39.36 -26.70 7.85
C SER A 2 -38.18 -26.30 8.73
N ALA A 3 -36.95 -26.54 8.25
CA ALA A 3 -35.74 -26.08 8.89
C ALA A 3 -35.80 -24.56 9.14
N PRO A 4 -35.33 -24.06 10.29
CA PRO A 4 -35.29 -22.63 10.53
C PRO A 4 -34.39 -21.98 9.48
N LYS A 5 -34.95 -21.07 8.69
CA LYS A 5 -34.17 -20.15 7.85
C LYS A 5 -33.22 -19.42 8.80
N LEU A 6 -31.93 -19.42 8.49
CA LEU A 6 -30.99 -18.48 9.10
C LEU A 6 -31.53 -17.08 8.84
N ASP A 7 -32.03 -16.40 9.87
CA ASP A 7 -32.43 -15.01 9.77
C ASP A 7 -31.22 -14.19 9.31
N ARG A 8 -31.42 -13.36 8.28
CA ARG A 8 -30.44 -12.36 7.86
C ARG A 8 -30.09 -11.53 9.10
N ASN A 9 -28.81 -11.31 9.34
CA ASN A 9 -28.40 -10.30 10.31
C ASN A 9 -29.10 -8.98 9.93
N PRO A 10 -29.89 -8.36 10.82
CA PRO A 10 -30.61 -7.13 10.50
C PRO A 10 -29.61 -6.03 10.14
N SER A 11 -29.92 -5.28 9.08
CA SER A 11 -29.09 -4.14 8.64
C SER A 11 -29.05 -3.07 9.72
N ILE A 12 -28.09 -2.14 9.68
CA ILE A 12 -28.08 -1.06 10.68
C ILE A 12 -29.33 -0.21 10.57
N ARG A 13 -29.87 -0.01 9.37
CA ARG A 13 -31.17 0.65 9.17
C ARG A 13 -32.26 -0.05 9.99
N ASP A 14 -32.41 -1.37 9.82
CA ASP A 14 -33.44 -2.14 10.53
C ASP A 14 -33.25 -2.02 12.06
N ARG A 15 -32.01 -2.08 12.56
CA ARG A 15 -31.73 -1.93 14.00
C ARG A 15 -32.10 -0.55 14.54
N VAL A 16 -31.84 0.50 13.76
CA VAL A 16 -32.17 1.89 14.13
C VAL A 16 -33.68 2.09 14.08
N GLU A 17 -34.36 1.57 13.05
CA GLU A 17 -35.81 1.62 12.88
C GLU A 17 -36.54 0.83 13.99
N ASP A 18 -36.09 -0.39 14.30
CA ASP A 18 -36.61 -1.21 15.40
C ASP A 18 -36.46 -0.50 16.76
N THR A 19 -35.33 0.18 16.98
CA THR A 19 -35.11 0.94 18.22
C THR A 19 -35.98 2.19 18.29
N LEU A 20 -36.21 2.85 17.15
CA LEU A 20 -37.11 3.98 17.06
C LEU A 20 -38.56 3.57 17.37
N HIS A 21 -38.97 2.36 16.99
CA HIS A 21 -40.26 1.80 17.37
C HIS A 21 -40.33 1.39 18.85
N ALA A 22 -39.28 0.77 19.40
CA ALA A 22 -39.26 0.26 20.77
C ALA A 22 -39.04 1.35 21.83
N HIS A 23 -38.19 2.34 21.56
CA HIS A 23 -37.71 3.35 22.51
C HIS A 23 -37.79 4.78 21.95
N ARG A 24 -38.90 5.09 21.28
CA ARG A 24 -39.15 6.36 20.58
C ARG A 24 -38.75 7.60 21.37
N ASN A 25 -39.25 7.76 22.60
CA ASN A 25 -39.05 8.99 23.38
C ASN A 25 -37.58 9.22 23.74
N GLU A 26 -36.85 8.16 24.08
CA GLU A 26 -35.44 8.24 24.46
C GLU A 26 -34.57 8.55 23.23
N LEU A 27 -34.86 7.91 22.09
CA LEU A 27 -34.13 8.15 20.85
C LEU A 27 -34.38 9.57 20.30
N VAL A 28 -35.63 10.05 20.35
CA VAL A 28 -35.95 11.43 20.00
C VAL A 28 -35.24 12.41 20.92
N ALA A 29 -35.20 12.15 22.23
CA ALA A 29 -34.47 13.01 23.17
C ALA A 29 -32.97 13.09 22.83
N LEU A 30 -32.35 11.95 22.50
CA LEU A 30 -30.95 11.90 22.09
C LEU A 30 -30.70 12.66 20.76
N LEU A 31 -31.48 12.35 19.73
CA LEU A 31 -31.30 12.96 18.41
C LEU A 31 -31.62 14.47 18.44
N SER A 32 -32.62 14.87 19.23
CA SER A 32 -32.94 16.29 19.44
C SER A 32 -31.78 17.02 20.13
N LYS A 33 -31.06 16.37 21.06
CA LYS A 33 -29.84 16.97 21.62
C LYS A 33 -28.78 17.20 20.57
N TYR A 34 -28.57 16.27 19.64
CA TYR A 34 -27.63 16.48 18.53
C TYR A 34 -28.05 17.65 17.65
N VAL A 35 -29.32 17.70 17.25
CA VAL A 35 -29.89 18.80 16.44
C VAL A 35 -29.79 20.15 17.17
N ASN A 36 -30.03 20.18 18.48
CA ASN A 36 -29.97 21.39 19.30
C ASN A 36 -28.54 21.94 19.48
N LYS A 37 -27.50 21.11 19.30
CA LYS A 37 -26.10 21.58 19.23
C LYS A 37 -25.83 22.38 17.94
N GLY A 38 -26.73 22.31 16.95
CA GLY A 38 -26.65 23.03 15.70
C GLY A 38 -25.92 22.26 14.60
N LYS A 39 -25.69 22.95 13.48
CA LYS A 39 -25.00 22.43 12.31
C LYS A 39 -23.54 22.08 12.66
N GLY A 40 -23.12 20.82 12.46
CA GLY A 40 -21.74 20.42 12.76
C GLY A 40 -21.44 18.93 12.61
N ILE A 41 -20.20 18.57 12.94
CA ILE A 41 -19.69 17.19 13.00
C ILE A 41 -19.58 16.76 14.47
N LEU A 42 -20.12 15.59 14.79
CA LEU A 42 -19.98 14.94 16.08
C LEU A 42 -18.98 13.80 15.97
N GLN A 43 -17.91 13.90 16.75
CA GLN A 43 -16.91 12.87 16.93
C GLN A 43 -17.43 11.76 17.87
N PRO A 44 -16.84 10.55 17.90
CA PRO A 44 -17.36 9.43 18.68
C PRO A 44 -17.62 9.74 20.16
N HIS A 45 -16.72 10.49 20.79
CA HIS A 45 -16.89 10.90 22.19
C HIS A 45 -18.10 11.83 22.37
N HIS A 46 -18.31 12.79 21.47
CA HIS A 46 -19.51 13.65 21.51
C HIS A 46 -20.83 12.89 21.35
N ILE A 47 -20.82 11.80 20.57
CA ILE A 47 -21.98 10.92 20.39
C ILE A 47 -22.26 10.16 21.70
N LEU A 48 -21.21 9.62 22.34
CA LEU A 48 -21.35 8.86 23.58
C LEU A 48 -21.68 9.75 24.79
N ASP A 49 -21.08 10.93 24.90
CA ASP A 49 -21.35 11.87 26.01
C ASP A 49 -22.85 12.26 26.04
N ALA A 50 -23.44 12.51 24.87
CA ALA A 50 -24.86 12.84 24.79
C ALA A 50 -25.76 11.68 25.22
N LEU A 51 -25.33 10.44 24.95
CA LEU A 51 -26.03 9.23 25.38
C LEU A 51 -25.99 9.09 26.90
N ASP A 52 -24.82 9.28 27.53
CA ASP A 52 -24.66 9.20 28.98
C ASP A 52 -25.54 10.22 29.72
N GLU A 53 -25.69 11.43 29.17
CA GLU A 53 -26.59 12.43 29.73
C GLU A 53 -28.09 12.05 29.62
N VAL A 54 -28.50 11.40 28.53
CA VAL A 54 -29.88 10.90 28.35
C VAL A 54 -30.15 9.74 29.31
N GLN A 55 -29.15 8.90 29.57
CA GLN A 55 -29.23 7.84 30.57
C GLN A 55 -29.37 8.40 31.99
N GLY A 56 -28.60 9.44 32.32
CA GLY A 56 -28.68 10.13 33.63
C GLY A 56 -30.03 10.78 33.93
N SER A 57 -30.83 11.07 32.90
CA SER A 57 -32.17 11.66 33.01
C SER A 57 -33.32 10.64 33.01
N GLY A 58 -33.01 9.34 33.09
CA GLY A 58 -34.00 8.25 33.24
C GLY A 58 -34.14 7.31 32.04
N GLY A 59 -33.43 7.56 30.93
CA GLY A 59 -33.45 6.72 29.73
C GLY A 59 -32.51 5.51 29.81
N ARG A 60 -32.79 4.55 30.70
CA ARG A 60 -31.96 3.33 30.84
C ARG A 60 -32.14 2.31 29.72
N ALA A 61 -33.20 2.41 28.91
CA ALA A 61 -33.50 1.38 27.92
C ALA A 61 -32.58 1.44 26.68
N LEU A 62 -32.07 2.62 26.33
CA LEU A 62 -31.01 2.78 25.32
C LEU A 62 -29.64 2.22 25.75
N ALA A 63 -29.44 1.87 27.03
CA ALA A 63 -28.15 1.44 27.57
C ALA A 63 -27.85 -0.07 27.41
N GLU A 64 -28.82 -0.87 27.02
CA GLU A 64 -28.67 -2.33 26.87
C GLU A 64 -29.20 -2.86 25.52
N GLY A 65 -29.68 -1.96 24.65
CA GLY A 65 -30.31 -2.30 23.38
C GLY A 65 -29.36 -2.35 22.16
N PRO A 66 -29.83 -2.90 21.02
CA PRO A 66 -29.05 -3.04 19.79
C PRO A 66 -28.58 -1.70 19.18
N PHE A 67 -29.22 -0.59 19.54
CA PHE A 67 -28.82 0.76 19.12
C PHE A 67 -27.58 1.28 19.84
N LEU A 68 -27.32 0.84 21.06
CA LEU A 68 -26.06 1.17 21.73
C LEU A 68 -24.87 0.63 20.95
N ASP A 69 -24.99 -0.57 20.39
CA ASP A 69 -23.94 -1.14 19.54
C ASP A 69 -23.74 -0.32 18.26
N VAL A 70 -24.82 0.24 17.69
CA VAL A 70 -24.75 1.16 16.56
C VAL A 70 -24.01 2.44 16.94
N LEU A 71 -24.35 3.07 18.08
CA LEU A 71 -23.69 4.29 18.56
C LEU A 71 -22.22 4.06 18.95
N ARG A 72 -21.91 2.94 19.60
CA ARG A 72 -20.52 2.54 19.92
C ARG A 72 -19.69 2.29 18.66
N SER A 73 -20.33 1.81 17.59
CA SER A 73 -19.70 1.58 16.30
C SER A 73 -19.69 2.83 15.40
N ALA A 74 -20.36 3.91 15.80
CA ALA A 74 -20.39 5.16 15.05
C ALA A 74 -19.00 5.82 15.06
N GLN A 75 -18.51 6.21 13.90
CA GLN A 75 -17.21 6.86 13.74
C GLN A 75 -17.35 8.37 13.64
N GLU A 76 -18.47 8.85 13.11
CA GLU A 76 -18.83 10.27 13.08
C GLU A 76 -20.35 10.38 12.85
N ALA A 77 -20.92 11.51 13.25
CA ALA A 77 -22.27 11.89 12.87
C ALA A 77 -22.30 13.35 12.37
N ILE A 78 -22.99 13.56 11.26
CA ILE A 78 -23.16 14.86 10.61
C ILE A 78 -24.55 15.37 10.95
N VAL A 79 -24.62 16.59 11.46
CA VAL A 79 -25.88 17.21 11.89
C VAL A 79 -26.20 18.36 10.93
N LEU A 80 -27.27 18.19 10.15
CA LEU A 80 -27.91 19.23 9.33
C LEU A 80 -29.39 19.27 9.71
N PRO A 81 -29.81 20.11 10.66
CA PRO A 81 -31.19 20.13 11.15
C PRO A 81 -32.23 20.14 10.01
N PRO A 82 -33.24 19.25 10.02
CA PRO A 82 -33.62 18.29 11.08
C PRO A 82 -32.97 16.89 10.96
N PHE A 83 -31.98 16.72 10.10
CA PHE A 83 -31.34 15.44 9.79
C PHE A 83 -30.07 15.18 10.61
N VAL A 84 -29.88 13.93 11.00
CA VAL A 84 -28.64 13.40 11.57
C VAL A 84 -28.19 12.20 10.74
N ALA A 85 -27.05 12.31 10.07
CA ALA A 85 -26.44 11.22 9.30
C ALA A 85 -25.28 10.60 10.08
N ILE A 86 -25.31 9.29 10.30
CA ILE A 86 -24.36 8.56 11.13
C ILE A 86 -23.56 7.60 10.25
N ALA A 87 -22.23 7.71 10.29
CA ALA A 87 -21.33 6.73 9.69
C ALA A 87 -20.99 5.66 10.72
N VAL A 88 -21.42 4.43 10.45
CA VAL A 88 -21.28 3.31 11.38
C VAL A 88 -20.30 2.29 10.81
N ARG A 89 -19.43 1.80 11.69
CA ARG A 89 -18.39 0.83 11.35
C ARG A 89 -18.52 -0.43 12.22
N PRO A 90 -19.39 -1.38 11.84
CA PRO A 90 -19.62 -2.58 12.65
C PRO A 90 -18.38 -3.47 12.79
N ARG A 91 -17.51 -3.48 11.76
CA ARG A 91 -16.30 -4.30 11.69
C ARG A 91 -15.22 -3.57 10.91
N PRO A 92 -13.93 -3.87 11.12
CA PRO A 92 -12.87 -3.34 10.29
C PRO A 92 -13.09 -3.63 8.80
N GLY A 93 -13.09 -2.57 7.98
CA GLY A 93 -13.32 -2.62 6.53
C GLY A 93 -14.80 -2.65 6.10
N VAL A 94 -15.75 -2.60 7.04
CA VAL A 94 -17.19 -2.58 6.73
C VAL A 94 -17.81 -1.30 7.25
N TRP A 95 -18.53 -0.60 6.38
CA TRP A 95 -19.17 0.68 6.65
C TRP A 95 -20.61 0.67 6.19
N GLU A 96 -21.48 1.26 7.00
CA GLU A 96 -22.88 1.51 6.69
C GLU A 96 -23.21 2.94 7.10
N TYR A 97 -24.07 3.61 6.32
CA TYR A 97 -24.46 4.99 6.55
C TYR A 97 -25.97 5.05 6.70
N VAL A 98 -26.43 5.75 7.72
CA VAL A 98 -27.86 5.92 8.00
C VAL A 98 -28.16 7.38 8.27
N ARG A 99 -29.29 7.86 7.77
CA ARG A 99 -29.82 9.20 8.04
C ARG A 99 -31.12 9.08 8.80
N VAL A 100 -31.27 9.90 9.83
CA VAL A 100 -32.50 9.98 10.63
C VAL A 100 -33.07 11.40 10.54
N ASN A 101 -34.34 11.51 10.17
CA ASN A 101 -35.10 12.76 10.31
C ASN A 101 -35.69 12.82 11.72
N VAL A 102 -35.25 13.78 12.54
CA VAL A 102 -35.66 13.86 13.95
C VAL A 102 -37.11 14.31 14.11
N HIS A 103 -37.70 14.99 13.13
CA HIS A 103 -39.08 15.45 13.20
C HIS A 103 -40.06 14.38 12.72
N GLU A 104 -39.76 13.76 11.56
CA GLU A 104 -40.62 12.75 10.95
C GLU A 104 -40.39 11.35 11.51
N LEU A 105 -39.26 11.13 12.20
CA LEU A 105 -38.84 9.83 12.73
C LEU A 105 -38.75 8.78 11.62
N SER A 106 -38.21 9.19 10.48
CA SER A 106 -37.87 8.30 9.37
C SER A 106 -36.38 7.97 9.40
N VAL A 107 -36.05 6.73 9.04
CA VAL A 107 -34.69 6.21 8.96
C VAL A 107 -34.43 5.75 7.53
N GLU A 108 -33.38 6.30 6.92
CA GLU A 108 -32.97 6.00 5.56
C GLU A 108 -31.56 5.44 5.56
N GLN A 109 -31.32 4.42 4.73
CA GLN A 109 -29.98 3.94 4.46
C GLN A 109 -29.39 4.78 3.33
N LEU A 110 -28.17 5.30 3.53
CA LEU A 110 -27.45 6.09 2.53
C LEU A 110 -26.39 5.24 1.83
N THR A 111 -26.21 5.50 0.54
CA THR A 111 -25.00 5.15 -0.21
C THR A 111 -23.82 6.03 0.22
N VAL A 112 -22.62 5.68 -0.25
CA VAL A 112 -21.40 6.46 0.01
C VAL A 112 -21.53 7.87 -0.56
N SER A 113 -21.91 7.99 -1.83
CA SER A 113 -22.04 9.29 -2.52
C SER A 113 -23.11 10.16 -1.86
N GLU A 114 -24.23 9.60 -1.42
CA GLU A 114 -25.26 10.35 -0.68
C GLU A 114 -24.76 10.85 0.67
N TYR A 115 -24.01 10.02 1.41
CA TYR A 115 -23.43 10.43 2.69
C TYR A 115 -22.36 11.52 2.51
N LEU A 116 -21.50 11.39 1.50
CA LEU A 116 -20.46 12.38 1.20
C LEU A 116 -21.08 13.71 0.73
N ARG A 117 -22.11 13.68 -0.12
CA ARG A 117 -22.88 14.88 -0.49
C ARG A 117 -23.48 15.57 0.74
N PHE A 118 -24.00 14.79 1.69
CA PHE A 118 -24.50 15.33 2.94
C PHE A 118 -23.39 15.99 3.79
N LYS A 119 -22.14 15.50 3.72
CA LYS A 119 -20.97 16.19 4.30
C LYS A 119 -20.63 17.48 3.55
N GLU A 120 -20.66 17.50 2.22
CA GLU A 120 -20.41 18.72 1.43
C GLU A 120 -21.38 19.85 1.79
N GLU A 121 -22.68 19.52 1.95
CA GLU A 121 -23.72 20.47 2.37
C GLU A 121 -23.42 21.13 3.74
N LEU A 122 -22.62 20.47 4.57
CA LEU A 122 -22.17 21.02 5.85
C LEU A 122 -21.29 22.26 5.67
N VAL A 123 -20.44 22.29 4.65
CA VAL A 123 -19.46 23.38 4.46
C VAL A 123 -19.94 24.34 3.40
N ASP A 124 -20.29 23.84 2.21
CA ASP A 124 -20.58 24.66 1.04
C ASP A 124 -22.07 25.04 0.95
N GLY A 125 -22.93 24.46 1.80
CA GLY A 125 -24.38 24.62 1.72
C GLY A 125 -24.99 23.76 0.62
N GLN A 126 -26.26 23.98 0.30
CA GLN A 126 -26.91 23.20 -0.77
C GLN A 126 -26.30 23.56 -2.13
N HIS A 127 -25.55 22.61 -2.69
CA HIS A 127 -24.94 22.72 -4.00
C HIS A 127 -25.34 21.52 -4.84
N ASN A 128 -26.16 21.75 -5.86
CA ASN A 128 -26.65 20.72 -6.78
C ASN A 128 -25.92 20.84 -8.13
N ASP A 129 -24.60 20.68 -8.14
CA ASP A 129 -23.89 20.44 -9.39
C ASP A 129 -23.95 18.93 -9.71
N PRO A 130 -24.61 18.50 -10.80
CA PRO A 130 -24.68 17.10 -11.16
C PRO A 130 -23.35 16.54 -11.72
N TYR A 131 -22.34 17.39 -11.96
CA TYR A 131 -21.07 17.01 -12.59
C TYR A 131 -19.85 17.07 -11.65
N VAL A 132 -20.07 17.02 -10.33
CA VAL A 132 -18.98 16.87 -9.36
C VAL A 132 -18.21 15.57 -9.66
N LEU A 133 -16.87 15.65 -9.70
CA LEU A 133 -16.01 14.51 -9.98
C LEU A 133 -16.05 13.50 -8.84
N GLU A 134 -16.64 12.33 -9.09
CA GLU A 134 -16.56 11.18 -8.18
C GLU A 134 -15.42 10.24 -8.61
N LEU A 135 -14.46 10.00 -7.72
CA LEU A 135 -13.37 9.04 -7.94
C LEU A 135 -13.78 7.66 -7.40
N ASP A 136 -14.14 6.75 -8.30
CA ASP A 136 -14.48 5.36 -7.96
C ASP A 136 -13.48 4.36 -8.56
N PHE A 137 -12.68 3.74 -7.68
CA PHE A 137 -11.69 2.72 -8.03
C PHE A 137 -12.22 1.29 -7.93
N GLU A 138 -13.45 1.07 -7.45
CA GLU A 138 -14.01 -0.27 -7.27
C GLU A 138 -14.14 -1.05 -8.59
N PRO A 139 -14.65 -0.46 -9.71
CA PRO A 139 -14.78 -1.15 -10.99
C PRO A 139 -13.44 -1.60 -11.60
N PHE A 140 -12.34 -0.90 -11.29
CA PHE A 140 -11.02 -1.18 -11.83
C PHE A 140 -10.34 -2.38 -11.15
N ASN A 141 -10.83 -2.79 -9.99
CA ASN A 141 -10.22 -3.82 -9.14
C ASN A 141 -11.01 -5.14 -9.12
N VAL A 142 -11.92 -5.36 -10.08
CA VAL A 142 -12.81 -6.55 -10.12
C VAL A 142 -12.03 -7.84 -10.41
N SER A 143 -10.93 -7.76 -11.16
CA SER A 143 -10.08 -8.89 -11.50
C SER A 143 -9.25 -9.40 -10.32
N VAL A 144 -9.04 -8.57 -9.29
CA VAL A 144 -8.24 -8.91 -8.12
C VAL A 144 -9.16 -9.49 -7.04
N PRO A 145 -8.96 -10.74 -6.62
CA PRO A 145 -9.78 -11.33 -5.58
C PRO A 145 -9.62 -10.56 -4.25
N ARG A 146 -10.74 -10.32 -3.55
CA ARG A 146 -10.74 -9.59 -2.27
C ARG A 146 -10.98 -10.55 -1.09
N PRO A 147 -10.16 -10.51 -0.03
CA PRO A 147 -10.43 -11.29 1.17
C PRO A 147 -11.59 -10.68 1.97
N ASN A 148 -12.57 -11.51 2.35
CA ASN A 148 -13.76 -11.06 3.08
C ASN A 148 -13.62 -11.09 4.62
N ARG A 149 -12.45 -11.51 5.13
CA ARG A 149 -12.16 -11.63 6.56
C ARG A 149 -11.19 -10.53 6.98
N SER A 150 -11.53 -9.78 8.02
CA SER A 150 -10.69 -8.73 8.59
C SER A 150 -9.32 -9.26 9.05
N SER A 151 -9.26 -10.50 9.55
CA SER A 151 -8.00 -11.16 9.94
C SER A 151 -7.00 -11.34 8.80
N SER A 152 -7.44 -11.23 7.54
CA SER A 152 -6.58 -11.36 6.36
C SER A 152 -6.00 -10.02 5.90
N ILE A 153 -6.44 -8.89 6.47
CA ILE A 153 -5.90 -7.57 6.14
C ILE A 153 -4.41 -7.51 6.54
N GLY A 154 -3.57 -6.98 5.64
CA GLY A 154 -2.12 -6.97 5.79
C GLY A 154 -1.41 -8.26 5.37
N ASN A 155 -2.14 -9.34 5.06
CA ASN A 155 -1.59 -10.63 4.60
C ASN A 155 -1.86 -10.86 3.10
N GLY A 156 -1.80 -9.80 2.29
CA GLY A 156 -2.16 -9.82 0.87
C GLY A 156 -1.37 -10.84 0.05
N VAL A 157 -0.05 -10.95 0.28
CA VAL A 157 0.83 -11.89 -0.44
C VAL A 157 0.41 -13.35 -0.22
N GLN A 158 0.03 -13.73 1.01
CA GLN A 158 -0.45 -15.09 1.30
C GLN A 158 -1.75 -15.40 0.56
N PHE A 159 -2.62 -14.40 0.42
CA PHE A 159 -3.87 -14.54 -0.32
C PHE A 159 -3.62 -14.64 -1.83
N LEU A 160 -2.73 -13.80 -2.36
CA LEU A 160 -2.30 -13.85 -3.77
C LEU A 160 -1.65 -15.19 -4.11
N ASN A 161 -0.76 -15.70 -3.26
CA ASN A 161 -0.12 -17.01 -3.44
C ASN A 161 -1.16 -18.15 -3.50
N ARG A 162 -2.17 -18.12 -2.64
CA ARG A 162 -3.30 -19.08 -2.69
C ARG A 162 -4.10 -18.97 -3.98
N HIS A 163 -4.35 -17.76 -4.43
CA HIS A 163 -5.08 -17.53 -5.67
C HIS A 163 -4.31 -18.02 -6.89
N LEU A 164 -3.04 -17.62 -7.03
CA LEU A 164 -2.16 -18.04 -8.12
C LEU A 164 -1.98 -19.56 -8.16
N SER A 165 -1.68 -20.19 -7.02
CA SER A 165 -1.59 -21.65 -6.91
C SER A 165 -2.90 -22.33 -7.33
N SER A 166 -4.06 -21.81 -6.91
CA SER A 166 -5.34 -22.38 -7.31
C SER A 166 -5.64 -22.22 -8.81
N ILE A 167 -5.21 -21.13 -9.44
CA ILE A 167 -5.38 -20.93 -10.89
C ILE A 167 -4.46 -21.89 -11.66
N MET A 168 -3.18 -21.94 -11.29
CA MET A 168 -2.18 -22.82 -11.90
C MET A 168 -2.57 -24.30 -11.78
N PHE A 169 -3.20 -24.70 -10.67
CA PHE A 169 -3.67 -26.07 -10.49
C PHE A 169 -4.86 -26.42 -11.40
N ARG A 170 -5.76 -25.46 -11.68
CA ARG A 170 -6.98 -25.70 -12.47
C ARG A 170 -6.72 -25.71 -13.97
N ASN A 171 -5.77 -24.92 -14.45
CA ASN A 171 -5.46 -24.81 -15.87
C ASN A 171 -3.96 -24.82 -16.09
N ARG A 172 -3.47 -25.85 -16.79
CA ARG A 172 -2.05 -26.03 -17.09
C ARG A 172 -1.50 -24.92 -18.00
N ASP A 173 -2.35 -24.31 -18.84
CA ASP A 173 -1.96 -23.18 -19.68
C ASP A 173 -1.62 -21.94 -18.84
N CYS A 174 -2.10 -21.86 -17.60
CA CYS A 174 -1.73 -20.78 -16.67
C CYS A 174 -0.30 -20.89 -16.12
N LEU A 175 0.44 -21.96 -16.45
CA LEU A 175 1.88 -22.08 -16.17
C LEU A 175 2.75 -21.50 -17.30
N GLU A 176 2.20 -21.26 -18.50
CA GLU A 176 2.95 -20.66 -19.61
C GLU A 176 3.52 -19.27 -19.27
N PRO A 177 2.80 -18.36 -18.57
CA PRO A 177 3.39 -17.10 -18.11
C PRO A 177 4.60 -17.28 -17.21
N LEU A 178 4.66 -18.35 -16.40
CA LEU A 178 5.83 -18.65 -15.57
C LEU A 178 7.02 -19.13 -16.42
N LEU A 179 6.75 -19.95 -17.45
CA LEU A 179 7.78 -20.36 -18.41
C LEU A 179 8.34 -19.14 -19.16
N ASP A 180 7.46 -18.30 -19.70
CA ASP A 180 7.84 -17.09 -20.44
C ASP A 180 8.59 -16.10 -19.54
N PHE A 181 8.18 -15.95 -18.28
CA PHE A 181 8.90 -15.17 -17.29
C PHE A 181 10.33 -15.68 -17.09
N LEU A 182 10.50 -16.99 -16.85
CA LEU A 182 11.83 -17.58 -16.63
C LEU A 182 12.73 -17.53 -17.88
N ARG A 183 12.16 -17.59 -19.08
CA ARG A 183 12.90 -17.48 -20.36
C ARG A 183 13.26 -16.04 -20.73
N GLY A 184 12.36 -15.10 -20.42
CA GLY A 184 12.55 -13.67 -20.66
C GLY A 184 13.55 -13.04 -19.69
N HIS A 185 13.86 -13.72 -18.58
CA HIS A 185 14.67 -13.17 -17.50
C HIS A 185 16.13 -12.94 -17.92
N ARG A 186 16.56 -11.68 -17.87
CA ARG A 186 17.89 -11.24 -18.28
C ARG A 186 18.44 -10.19 -17.32
N HIS A 187 19.74 -10.21 -17.10
CA HIS A 187 20.45 -9.16 -16.37
C HIS A 187 21.67 -8.71 -17.16
N LYS A 188 21.75 -7.41 -17.46
CA LYS A 188 22.82 -6.81 -18.29
C LYS A 188 23.10 -7.61 -19.58
N GLY A 189 22.03 -8.01 -20.27
CA GLY A 189 22.10 -8.78 -21.52
C GLY A 189 22.38 -10.28 -21.36
N HIS A 190 22.75 -10.76 -20.17
CA HIS A 190 22.98 -12.17 -19.90
C HIS A 190 21.66 -12.88 -19.58
N VAL A 191 21.40 -13.99 -20.27
CA VAL A 191 20.23 -14.85 -20.00
C VAL A 191 20.40 -15.53 -18.65
N MET A 192 19.32 -15.60 -17.87
CA MET A 192 19.26 -16.31 -16.60
C MET A 192 18.17 -17.37 -16.63
N MET A 193 18.25 -18.33 -15.71
CA MET A 193 17.28 -19.42 -15.53
C MET A 193 17.14 -20.34 -16.76
N LEU A 194 16.39 -19.93 -17.78
CA LEU A 194 16.08 -20.73 -18.98
C LEU A 194 16.51 -19.99 -20.25
N ASN A 195 17.10 -20.70 -21.22
CA ASN A 195 17.36 -20.16 -22.55
C ASN A 195 16.35 -20.63 -23.61
N ASP A 196 16.53 -20.18 -24.85
CA ASP A 196 15.60 -20.39 -25.97
C ASP A 196 15.42 -21.86 -26.41
N ARG A 197 16.21 -22.80 -25.86
CA ARG A 197 16.06 -24.24 -26.11
C ARG A 197 14.80 -24.82 -25.44
N ILE A 198 14.24 -24.14 -24.45
CA ILE A 198 13.06 -24.59 -23.70
C ILE A 198 11.87 -23.75 -24.16
N GLN A 199 11.06 -24.29 -25.07
CA GLN A 199 9.94 -23.56 -25.70
C GLN A 199 8.55 -24.00 -25.22
N SER A 200 8.47 -25.02 -24.37
CA SER A 200 7.20 -25.55 -23.88
C SER A 200 7.36 -26.15 -22.49
N LEU A 201 6.25 -26.21 -21.75
CA LEU A 201 6.20 -26.84 -20.42
C LEU A 201 6.62 -28.32 -20.45
N GLY A 202 6.27 -29.06 -21.52
CA GLY A 202 6.69 -30.47 -21.67
C GLY A 202 8.21 -30.62 -21.80
N ARG A 203 8.85 -29.71 -22.55
CA ARG A 203 10.31 -29.68 -22.66
C ARG A 203 10.96 -29.28 -21.34
N LEU A 204 10.42 -28.27 -20.66
CA LEU A 204 10.90 -27.83 -19.35
C LEU A 204 10.88 -28.99 -18.36
N GLN A 205 9.75 -29.68 -18.21
CA GLN A 205 9.60 -30.82 -17.30
C GLN A 205 10.62 -31.92 -17.61
N SER A 206 10.80 -32.29 -18.89
CA SER A 206 11.79 -33.30 -19.29
C SER A 206 13.23 -32.90 -18.96
N VAL A 207 13.59 -31.62 -19.14
CA VAL A 207 14.92 -31.11 -18.82
C VAL A 207 15.16 -31.08 -17.31
N LEU A 208 14.16 -30.66 -16.52
CA LEU A 208 14.26 -30.61 -15.06
C LEU A 208 14.45 -32.01 -14.45
N THR A 209 13.68 -33.02 -14.89
CA THR A 209 13.86 -34.41 -14.43
C THR A 209 15.25 -34.96 -14.80
N LYS A 210 15.76 -34.62 -15.99
CA LYS A 210 17.12 -35.00 -16.40
C LYS A 210 18.19 -34.31 -15.55
N ALA A 211 17.97 -33.06 -15.19
CA ALA A 211 18.87 -32.30 -14.33
C ALA A 211 18.87 -32.84 -12.89
N GLU A 212 17.70 -33.17 -12.35
CA GLU A 212 17.52 -33.84 -11.06
C GLU A 212 18.32 -35.16 -10.98
N GLU A 213 18.16 -36.05 -11.97
CA GLU A 213 18.89 -37.33 -12.02
C GLU A 213 20.41 -37.13 -12.09
N HIS A 214 20.85 -36.09 -12.79
CA HIS A 214 22.26 -35.77 -12.90
C HIS A 214 22.85 -35.22 -11.60
N LEU A 215 22.16 -34.26 -10.96
CA LEU A 215 22.62 -33.63 -9.73
C LEU A 215 22.59 -34.60 -8.54
N SER A 216 21.63 -35.53 -8.51
CA SER A 216 21.54 -36.56 -7.46
C SER A 216 22.77 -37.48 -7.40
N LYS A 217 23.59 -37.52 -8.46
CA LYS A 217 24.84 -38.30 -8.52
C LYS A 217 26.06 -37.49 -8.08
N LEU A 218 25.92 -36.18 -7.86
CA LEU A 218 27.01 -35.28 -7.47
C LEU A 218 26.97 -35.03 -5.96
N PRO A 219 28.13 -34.78 -5.31
CA PRO A 219 28.16 -34.22 -3.96
C PRO A 219 27.40 -32.89 -3.87
N ALA A 220 26.66 -32.67 -2.79
CA ALA A 220 25.79 -31.49 -2.64
C ALA A 220 26.57 -30.15 -2.65
N ASP A 221 27.84 -30.17 -2.24
CA ASP A 221 28.75 -29.03 -2.22
C ASP A 221 29.45 -28.76 -3.56
N THR A 222 29.18 -29.57 -4.60
CA THR A 222 29.76 -29.40 -5.93
C THR A 222 29.41 -28.02 -6.50
N PRO A 223 30.38 -27.16 -6.84
CA PRO A 223 30.11 -25.83 -7.38
C PRO A 223 29.44 -25.87 -8.76
N TYR A 224 28.55 -24.89 -9.02
CA TYR A 224 27.83 -24.76 -10.29
C TYR A 224 28.75 -24.78 -11.51
N SER A 225 29.94 -24.18 -11.40
CA SER A 225 30.93 -24.11 -12.50
C SER A 225 31.34 -25.48 -13.04
N GLN A 226 31.27 -26.55 -12.25
CA GLN A 226 31.67 -27.89 -12.68
C GLN A 226 30.66 -28.56 -13.61
N PHE A 227 29.37 -28.18 -13.53
CA PHE A 227 28.30 -28.76 -14.35
C PHE A 227 27.56 -27.73 -15.22
N ALA A 228 27.98 -26.46 -15.18
CA ALA A 228 27.38 -25.34 -15.92
C ALA A 228 27.27 -25.60 -17.44
N TYR A 229 28.33 -26.14 -18.06
CA TYR A 229 28.34 -26.39 -19.51
C TYR A 229 27.23 -27.38 -19.93
N LYS A 230 27.06 -28.45 -19.16
CA LYS A 230 26.05 -29.47 -19.41
C LYS A 230 24.63 -28.94 -19.17
N PHE A 231 24.45 -28.08 -18.18
CA PHE A 231 23.18 -27.39 -17.91
C PHE A 231 22.80 -26.46 -19.08
N GLN A 232 23.76 -25.69 -19.57
CA GLN A 232 23.55 -24.79 -20.70
C GLN A 232 23.13 -25.54 -21.98
N GLU A 233 23.72 -26.71 -22.25
CA GLU A 233 23.31 -27.59 -23.37
C GLU A 233 21.85 -28.03 -23.28
N TRP A 234 21.32 -28.22 -22.07
CA TRP A 234 19.93 -28.60 -21.84
C TRP A 234 18.97 -27.42 -21.84
N GLY A 235 19.50 -26.21 -21.71
CA GLY A 235 18.74 -24.97 -21.71
C GLY A 235 18.63 -24.29 -20.34
N LEU A 236 19.41 -24.75 -19.35
CA LEU A 236 19.45 -24.17 -18.00
C LEU A 236 20.65 -23.24 -17.87
N GLU A 237 20.40 -21.95 -17.66
CA GLU A 237 21.42 -20.91 -17.45
C GLU A 237 21.68 -20.69 -15.95
N LYS A 238 22.58 -19.75 -15.60
CA LYS A 238 22.87 -19.42 -14.18
C LYS A 238 21.64 -18.87 -13.45
N GLY A 239 21.65 -18.95 -12.11
CA GLY A 239 20.61 -18.40 -11.24
C GLY A 239 19.81 -19.43 -10.43
N TRP A 240 20.11 -20.72 -10.58
CA TRP A 240 19.45 -21.81 -9.83
C TRP A 240 20.08 -22.10 -8.46
N GLY A 241 21.35 -21.75 -8.27
CA GLY A 241 22.12 -22.08 -7.09
C GLY A 241 23.64 -21.98 -7.32
N ASP A 242 24.40 -21.78 -6.25
CA ASP A 242 25.88 -21.81 -6.28
C ASP A 242 26.45 -23.23 -6.20
N THR A 243 25.72 -24.17 -5.59
CA THR A 243 26.10 -25.58 -5.43
C THR A 243 25.05 -26.53 -5.99
N ALA A 244 25.44 -27.78 -6.27
CA ALA A 244 24.53 -28.82 -6.75
C ALA A 244 23.32 -29.03 -5.82
N GLY A 245 23.52 -28.94 -4.50
CA GLY A 245 22.45 -29.04 -3.51
C GLY A 245 21.41 -27.92 -3.65
N HIS A 246 21.86 -26.66 -3.72
CA HIS A 246 20.93 -25.53 -3.88
C HIS A 246 20.21 -25.54 -5.23
N VAL A 247 20.91 -25.90 -6.31
CA VAL A 247 20.31 -26.07 -7.64
C VAL A 247 19.23 -27.16 -7.61
N LEU A 248 19.52 -28.30 -6.96
CA LEU A 248 18.58 -29.41 -6.85
C LEU A 248 17.32 -29.00 -6.07
N GLU A 249 17.47 -28.27 -4.95
CA GLU A 249 16.33 -27.72 -4.21
C GLU A 249 15.45 -26.84 -5.11
N MET A 250 16.06 -25.96 -5.91
CA MET A 250 15.31 -25.05 -6.77
C MET A 250 14.61 -25.78 -7.92
N ILE A 251 15.22 -26.83 -8.45
CA ILE A 251 14.61 -27.72 -9.46
C ILE A 251 13.42 -28.47 -8.86
N HIS A 252 13.53 -29.01 -7.64
CA HIS A 252 12.41 -29.67 -6.96
C HIS A 252 11.23 -28.72 -6.76
N LEU A 253 11.48 -27.48 -6.29
CA LEU A 253 10.42 -26.47 -6.12
C LEU A 253 9.67 -26.22 -7.44
N LEU A 254 10.38 -26.14 -8.58
CA LEU A 254 9.74 -25.93 -9.87
C LEU A 254 8.99 -27.17 -10.36
N LEU A 255 9.54 -28.37 -10.18
CA LEU A 255 8.87 -29.63 -10.51
C LEU A 255 7.57 -29.78 -9.71
N ASP A 256 7.61 -29.47 -8.41
CA ASP A 256 6.45 -29.48 -7.53
C ASP A 256 5.39 -28.48 -8.01
N ILE A 257 5.78 -27.26 -8.43
CA ILE A 257 4.86 -26.27 -9.01
C ILE A 257 4.23 -26.75 -10.31
N ILE A 258 5.01 -27.42 -11.17
CA ILE A 258 4.50 -27.93 -12.46
C ILE A 258 3.53 -29.10 -12.24
N GLN A 259 3.77 -29.93 -11.22
CA GLN A 259 2.97 -31.12 -10.93
C GLN A 259 1.73 -30.82 -10.09
N ALA A 260 1.90 -30.10 -8.98
CA ALA A 260 0.85 -29.80 -8.00
C ALA A 260 1.19 -28.49 -7.26
N PRO A 261 0.89 -27.32 -7.87
CA PRO A 261 1.27 -26.05 -7.29
C PRO A 261 0.55 -25.79 -5.95
N ASP A 262 1.34 -25.56 -4.90
CA ASP A 262 0.85 -25.09 -3.60
C ASP A 262 1.38 -23.69 -3.27
N PRO A 263 0.69 -22.93 -2.39
CA PRO A 263 1.04 -21.55 -2.12
C PRO A 263 2.43 -21.38 -1.50
N SER A 264 2.88 -22.34 -0.68
CA SER A 264 4.14 -22.24 0.05
C SER A 264 5.34 -22.53 -0.85
N THR A 265 5.20 -23.49 -1.76
CA THR A 265 6.23 -23.80 -2.76
C THR A 265 6.36 -22.68 -3.78
N LEU A 266 5.22 -22.12 -4.25
CA LEU A 266 5.22 -20.96 -5.15
C LEU A 266 5.94 -19.76 -4.52
N GLU A 267 5.64 -19.44 -3.26
CA GLU A 267 6.29 -18.34 -2.53
C GLU A 267 7.80 -18.55 -2.40
N LYS A 268 8.22 -19.77 -2.01
CA LYS A 268 9.64 -20.12 -1.88
C LYS A 268 10.37 -20.05 -3.21
N PHE A 269 9.74 -20.54 -4.29
CA PHE A 269 10.32 -20.51 -5.63
C PHE A 269 10.48 -19.07 -6.12
N LEU A 270 9.38 -18.30 -6.20
CA LEU A 270 9.42 -16.91 -6.66
C LEU A 270 10.34 -16.04 -5.81
N GLY A 271 10.37 -16.25 -4.49
CA GLY A 271 11.26 -15.54 -3.58
C GLY A 271 12.75 -15.89 -3.76
N ARG A 272 13.09 -17.03 -4.36
CA ARG A 272 14.46 -17.46 -4.63
C ARG A 272 14.98 -17.01 -5.99
N ILE A 273 14.11 -16.72 -6.95
CA ILE A 273 14.53 -16.26 -8.28
C ILE A 273 15.35 -14.96 -8.14
N PRO A 274 16.55 -14.88 -8.75
CA PRO A 274 17.38 -13.69 -8.67
C PRO A 274 16.80 -12.57 -9.54
N MET A 275 15.87 -11.79 -9.00
CA MET A 275 15.18 -10.71 -9.73
C MET A 275 15.72 -9.32 -9.40
N ILE A 276 16.18 -9.11 -8.16
CA ILE A 276 16.43 -7.78 -7.60
C ILE A 276 17.94 -7.53 -7.51
N PHE A 277 18.47 -6.71 -8.40
CA PHE A 277 19.89 -6.31 -8.45
C PHE A 277 20.06 -4.81 -8.19
N ASN A 278 19.20 -3.99 -8.81
CA ASN A 278 19.20 -2.54 -8.74
C ASN A 278 17.93 -2.06 -8.04
N VAL A 279 18.07 -1.40 -6.89
CA VAL A 279 16.93 -0.86 -6.13
C VAL A 279 17.02 0.65 -6.05
N VAL A 280 15.90 1.32 -6.28
CA VAL A 280 15.74 2.76 -6.06
C VAL A 280 14.81 3.01 -4.88
N VAL A 281 15.22 3.85 -3.94
CA VAL A 281 14.41 4.28 -2.80
C VAL A 281 14.21 5.79 -2.92
N VAL A 282 12.97 6.25 -2.99
CA VAL A 282 12.66 7.67 -3.25
C VAL A 282 12.20 8.34 -1.97
N SER A 283 12.87 9.43 -1.57
CA SER A 283 12.56 10.23 -0.39
C SER A 283 12.96 11.71 -0.61
N PRO A 284 12.16 12.50 -1.36
CA PRO A 284 12.57 13.82 -1.84
C PRO A 284 12.69 14.89 -0.74
N HIS A 285 11.70 15.03 0.15
CA HIS A 285 11.68 16.07 1.17
C HIS A 285 12.72 15.88 2.29
N GLY A 286 12.87 16.93 3.11
CA GLY A 286 13.73 16.92 4.29
C GLY A 286 15.21 17.07 3.99
N TYR A 287 16.04 17.03 5.04
CA TYR A 287 17.49 17.04 4.93
C TYR A 287 18.01 15.60 4.99
N PHE A 288 18.08 14.93 3.84
CA PHE A 288 18.56 13.55 3.81
C PHE A 288 20.08 13.46 3.86
N GLY A 289 20.61 12.85 4.92
CA GLY A 289 22.04 12.65 5.15
C GLY A 289 22.29 11.75 6.35
N GLN A 290 23.55 11.39 6.59
CA GLN A 290 23.93 10.43 7.64
C GLN A 290 24.35 11.07 8.96
N ALA A 291 24.70 12.36 8.95
CA ALA A 291 25.16 13.10 10.12
C ALA A 291 24.65 14.54 10.08
N ASN A 292 24.44 15.13 11.27
CA ASN A 292 24.02 16.53 11.45
C ASN A 292 22.66 16.89 10.83
N VAL A 293 21.79 15.91 10.54
CA VAL A 293 20.48 16.16 9.93
C VAL A 293 19.29 15.94 10.87
N LEU A 294 19.41 15.02 11.85
CA LEU A 294 18.31 14.68 12.75
C LEU A 294 17.89 15.90 13.60
N GLY A 295 16.60 16.21 13.60
CA GLY A 295 16.03 17.38 14.27
C GLY A 295 15.91 18.62 13.37
N LEU A 296 16.42 18.58 12.14
CA LEU A 296 16.10 19.60 11.13
C LEU A 296 14.63 19.47 10.68
N PRO A 297 14.03 20.55 10.12
CA PRO A 297 12.68 20.50 9.58
C PRO A 297 12.48 19.33 8.60
N ASP A 298 11.33 18.66 8.74
CA ASP A 298 10.94 17.47 7.96
C ASP A 298 11.94 16.31 8.00
N THR A 299 12.81 16.27 9.02
CA THR A 299 13.87 15.28 9.15
C THR A 299 13.71 14.50 10.45
N GLY A 300 13.25 13.26 10.35
CA GLY A 300 12.94 12.43 11.52
C GLY A 300 13.03 10.93 11.26
N GLY A 301 12.07 10.18 11.80
CA GLY A 301 12.07 8.71 11.81
C GLY A 301 12.16 8.06 10.42
N GLN A 302 11.62 8.72 9.37
CA GLN A 302 11.72 8.22 7.99
C GLN A 302 13.17 8.04 7.52
N ILE A 303 14.07 8.98 7.87
CA ILE A 303 15.48 8.89 7.46
C ILE A 303 16.16 7.72 8.17
N VAL A 304 15.93 7.58 9.47
CA VAL A 304 16.46 6.46 10.26
C VAL A 304 15.95 5.14 9.70
N TYR A 305 14.65 5.05 9.41
CA TYR A 305 14.03 3.87 8.80
C TYR A 305 14.72 3.49 7.49
N ILE A 306 14.88 4.43 6.56
CA ILE A 306 15.48 4.16 5.24
C ILE A 306 16.96 3.76 5.38
N LEU A 307 17.73 4.45 6.23
CA LEU A 307 19.14 4.14 6.43
C LEU A 307 19.36 2.72 6.99
N ASP A 308 18.51 2.27 7.91
CA ASP A 308 18.60 0.90 8.45
C ASP A 308 18.05 -0.13 7.46
N GLN A 309 16.97 0.22 6.73
CA GLN A 309 16.38 -0.61 5.69
C GLN A 309 17.41 -0.95 4.61
N VAL A 310 18.11 0.04 4.05
CA VAL A 310 19.04 -0.21 2.94
C VAL A 310 20.26 -1.02 3.36
N ARG A 311 20.71 -0.91 4.61
CA ARG A 311 21.80 -1.75 5.15
C ARG A 311 21.37 -3.21 5.24
N ALA A 312 20.18 -3.46 5.79
CA ALA A 312 19.62 -4.80 5.86
C ALA A 312 19.35 -5.38 4.45
N LEU A 313 18.82 -4.54 3.56
CA LEU A 313 18.48 -4.93 2.19
C LEU A 313 19.72 -5.27 1.36
N GLU A 314 20.79 -4.47 1.44
CA GLU A 314 22.05 -4.78 0.74
C GLU A 314 22.62 -6.14 1.18
N ASN A 315 22.65 -6.41 2.49
CA ASN A 315 23.16 -7.67 3.02
C ASN A 315 22.34 -8.87 2.51
N GLU A 316 21.01 -8.76 2.50
CA GLU A 316 20.13 -9.81 1.99
C GLU A 316 20.27 -9.99 0.48
N MET A 317 20.38 -8.90 -0.29
CA MET A 317 20.61 -8.96 -1.74
C MET A 317 21.93 -9.67 -2.07
N VAL A 318 23.04 -9.28 -1.41
CA VAL A 318 24.34 -9.93 -1.60
C VAL A 318 24.27 -11.42 -1.25
N LEU A 319 23.61 -11.77 -0.14
CA LEU A 319 23.44 -13.15 0.28
C LEU A 319 22.65 -13.98 -0.75
N ARG A 320 21.53 -13.45 -1.26
CA ARG A 320 20.69 -14.14 -2.26
C ARG A 320 21.41 -14.32 -3.58
N LEU A 321 22.06 -13.27 -4.10
CA LEU A 321 22.80 -13.35 -5.35
C LEU A 321 23.93 -14.38 -5.27
N LYS A 322 24.66 -14.38 -4.15
CA LYS A 322 25.69 -15.39 -3.90
C LYS A 322 25.11 -16.80 -3.87
N LYS A 323 24.03 -17.03 -3.11
CA LYS A 323 23.36 -18.35 -3.04
C LYS A 323 22.84 -18.84 -4.38
N GLN A 324 22.50 -17.94 -5.31
CA GLN A 324 22.10 -18.29 -6.68
C GLN A 324 23.27 -18.45 -7.66
N GLY A 325 24.51 -18.43 -7.17
CA GLY A 325 25.70 -18.62 -7.99
C GLY A 325 26.01 -17.45 -8.92
N LEU A 326 25.55 -16.25 -8.57
CA LEU A 326 25.74 -15.04 -9.35
C LEU A 326 26.86 -14.19 -8.76
N ASP A 327 27.83 -13.85 -9.60
CA ASP A 327 28.91 -12.90 -9.28
C ASP A 327 28.52 -11.50 -9.76
N VAL A 328 27.45 -10.96 -9.16
CA VAL A 328 26.90 -9.64 -9.48
C VAL A 328 26.82 -8.84 -8.18
N SER A 329 27.38 -7.64 -8.20
CA SER A 329 27.19 -6.67 -7.12
C SER A 329 25.84 -5.99 -7.26
N PRO A 330 24.96 -6.03 -6.23
CA PRO A 330 23.74 -5.25 -6.23
C PRO A 330 24.08 -3.75 -6.16
N LYS A 331 23.13 -2.87 -6.48
CA LYS A 331 23.27 -1.42 -6.26
C LYS A 331 21.97 -0.85 -5.72
N ILE A 332 22.05 -0.05 -4.66
CA ILE A 332 20.90 0.64 -4.07
C ILE A 332 21.14 2.15 -4.14
N LEU A 333 20.17 2.87 -4.70
CA LEU A 333 20.18 4.34 -4.79
C LEU A 333 19.04 4.93 -3.98
N ILE A 334 19.38 5.73 -2.97
CA ILE A 334 18.41 6.57 -2.26
C ILE A 334 18.34 7.92 -2.97
N VAL A 335 17.26 8.14 -3.70
CA VAL A 335 17.02 9.36 -4.50
C VAL A 335 16.32 10.39 -3.63
N THR A 336 16.97 11.53 -3.45
CA THR A 336 16.49 12.63 -2.60
C THR A 336 16.87 13.98 -3.21
N ARG A 337 16.42 15.08 -2.60
CA ARG A 337 16.69 16.43 -3.10
C ARG A 337 18.14 16.86 -2.80
N LEU A 338 18.78 17.48 -3.79
CA LEU A 338 20.02 18.24 -3.60
C LEU A 338 19.69 19.65 -3.10
N ILE A 339 20.27 20.03 -1.95
CA ILE A 339 20.07 21.35 -1.33
C ILE A 339 21.43 22.07 -1.28
N PRO A 340 21.75 22.93 -2.27
CA PRO A 340 23.03 23.63 -2.36
C PRO A 340 23.39 24.46 -1.12
N ASP A 341 22.40 25.16 -0.53
CA ASP A 341 22.64 26.08 0.58
C ASP A 341 22.63 25.39 1.97
N ALA A 342 22.55 24.06 2.01
CA ALA A 342 22.57 23.30 3.25
C ALA A 342 23.96 23.35 3.90
N LYS A 343 24.12 24.21 4.92
CA LYS A 343 25.37 24.36 5.67
C LYS A 343 25.46 23.32 6.79
N GLY A 344 26.63 22.71 6.97
CA GLY A 344 26.89 21.76 8.06
C GLY A 344 26.42 20.33 7.81
N THR A 345 25.81 20.06 6.66
CA THR A 345 25.37 18.73 6.23
C THR A 345 25.98 18.36 4.88
N SER A 346 25.83 17.11 4.46
CA SER A 346 26.22 16.62 3.14
C SER A 346 25.11 16.75 2.08
N CYS A 347 24.02 17.47 2.38
CA CYS A 347 22.85 17.57 1.48
C CYS A 347 23.13 18.31 0.16
N ASN A 348 24.29 18.97 0.04
CA ASN A 348 24.78 19.60 -1.18
C ASN A 348 25.67 18.67 -2.04
N GLN A 349 25.96 17.45 -1.59
CA GLN A 349 26.77 16.47 -2.31
C GLN A 349 25.88 15.57 -3.18
N ARG A 350 26.10 15.56 -4.50
CA ARG A 350 25.31 14.77 -5.45
C ARG A 350 25.30 13.28 -5.10
N LEU A 351 26.44 12.70 -4.75
CA LEU A 351 26.56 11.27 -4.46
C LEU A 351 27.27 11.06 -3.13
N GLU A 352 26.67 10.31 -2.22
CA GLU A 352 27.22 9.98 -0.91
C GLU A 352 27.04 8.49 -0.62
N ARG A 353 28.11 7.77 -0.29
CA ARG A 353 28.03 6.35 0.07
C ARG A 353 27.47 6.19 1.49
N ILE A 354 26.59 5.21 1.69
CA ILE A 354 26.08 4.87 3.02
C ILE A 354 27.15 4.13 3.83
N SER A 355 27.32 4.55 5.09
CA SER A 355 28.23 3.96 6.05
C SER A 355 27.73 2.56 6.45
N GLY A 356 28.64 1.60 6.44
CA GLY A 356 28.32 0.18 6.68
C GLY A 356 27.82 -0.56 5.45
N THR A 357 27.94 0.03 4.25
CA THR A 357 27.52 -0.59 2.98
C THR A 357 28.62 -0.50 1.94
N GLN A 358 28.58 -1.37 0.93
CA GLN A 358 29.53 -1.37 -0.19
C GLN A 358 28.94 -0.81 -1.49
N HIS A 359 27.64 -0.97 -1.70
CA HIS A 359 26.97 -0.71 -2.96
C HIS A 359 25.72 0.18 -2.82
N THR A 360 25.56 0.83 -1.67
CA THR A 360 24.43 1.72 -1.38
C THR A 360 24.86 3.18 -1.35
N TYR A 361 24.15 4.03 -2.09
CA TYR A 361 24.47 5.44 -2.26
C TYR A 361 23.23 6.31 -2.14
N ILE A 362 23.38 7.50 -1.56
CA ILE A 362 22.42 8.59 -1.67
C ILE A 362 22.73 9.35 -2.95
N LEU A 363 21.76 9.43 -3.85
CA LEU A 363 21.78 10.22 -5.08
C LEU A 363 20.89 11.45 -4.90
N ARG A 364 21.49 12.64 -4.97
CA ARG A 364 20.79 13.91 -4.78
C ARG A 364 20.59 14.62 -6.11
N VAL A 365 19.33 14.91 -6.41
CA VAL A 365 18.93 15.60 -7.64
C VAL A 365 18.32 16.96 -7.26
N PRO A 366 18.72 18.07 -7.88
CA PRO A 366 18.20 19.39 -7.51
C PRO A 366 16.75 19.56 -7.96
N PHE A 367 15.96 20.30 -7.19
CA PHE A 367 14.71 20.87 -7.71
C PHE A 367 15.02 22.03 -8.64
N ARG A 368 14.21 22.17 -9.68
CA ARG A 368 14.35 23.22 -10.71
C ARG A 368 13.00 23.85 -11.03
N ASN A 369 13.05 25.09 -11.47
CA ASN A 369 11.95 25.78 -12.16
C ASN A 369 12.52 26.51 -13.38
N GLU A 370 11.69 27.32 -14.05
CA GLU A 370 12.09 28.12 -15.22
C GLU A 370 13.31 29.04 -14.96
N ASN A 371 13.52 29.45 -13.69
CA ASN A 371 14.61 30.32 -13.27
C ASN A 371 15.87 29.55 -12.82
N GLY A 372 15.87 28.23 -12.90
CA GLY A 372 17.01 27.37 -12.57
C GLY A 372 16.86 26.58 -11.27
N ILE A 373 17.98 26.23 -10.64
CA ILE A 373 18.02 25.34 -9.46
C ILE A 373 17.57 26.07 -8.18
N LEU A 374 16.67 25.45 -7.43
CA LEU A 374 16.20 25.93 -6.13
C LEU A 374 17.18 25.58 -5.01
N LYS A 375 17.86 26.60 -4.48
CA LYS A 375 19.00 26.42 -3.57
C LYS A 375 18.64 26.20 -2.10
N LYS A 376 17.50 26.73 -1.66
CA LYS A 376 17.03 26.69 -0.26
C LYS A 376 16.15 25.48 0.02
N TRP A 377 16.09 25.06 1.28
CA TRP A 377 15.12 24.07 1.74
C TRP A 377 13.69 24.55 1.52
N ILE A 378 12.80 23.59 1.26
CA ILE A 378 11.37 23.78 1.02
C ILE A 378 10.65 22.77 1.91
N SER A 379 9.60 23.21 2.59
CA SER A 379 8.73 22.37 3.41
C SER A 379 8.14 21.24 2.58
N ARG A 380 7.96 20.05 3.17
CA ARG A 380 7.28 18.91 2.55
C ARG A 380 5.86 19.23 2.08
N PHE A 381 5.23 20.27 2.64
CA PHE A 381 3.92 20.75 2.19
C PHE A 381 3.98 21.58 0.91
N ASP A 382 5.15 22.08 0.52
CA ASP A 382 5.31 23.05 -0.58
C ASP A 382 6.10 22.45 -1.76
N VAL A 383 6.41 21.15 -1.75
CA VAL A 383 7.25 20.50 -2.78
C VAL A 383 6.52 20.19 -4.08
N TRP A 384 5.18 20.18 -4.06
CA TRP A 384 4.33 19.65 -5.14
C TRP A 384 4.64 20.17 -6.54
N PRO A 385 4.88 21.49 -6.76
CA PRO A 385 5.13 22.02 -8.10
C PRO A 385 6.43 21.52 -8.75
N TYR A 386 7.32 20.89 -7.98
CA TYR A 386 8.65 20.50 -8.44
C TYR A 386 8.79 18.99 -8.67
N LEU A 387 7.80 18.18 -8.26
CA LEU A 387 7.94 16.72 -8.23
C LEU A 387 7.98 16.08 -9.61
N GLU A 388 7.24 16.63 -10.58
CA GLU A 388 7.24 16.12 -11.96
C GLU A 388 8.60 16.31 -12.62
N THR A 389 9.11 17.55 -12.66
CA THR A 389 10.46 17.85 -13.17
C THR A 389 11.54 17.09 -12.40
N PHE A 390 11.40 16.94 -11.07
CA PHE A 390 12.31 16.13 -10.28
C PHE A 390 12.30 14.66 -10.70
N ALA A 391 11.13 14.07 -10.99
CA ALA A 391 11.04 12.69 -11.47
C ALA A 391 11.72 12.54 -12.84
N GLU A 392 11.59 13.51 -13.74
CA GLU A 392 12.26 13.52 -15.03
C GLU A 392 13.79 13.59 -14.90
N ASP A 393 14.28 14.55 -14.12
CA ASP A 393 15.72 14.72 -13.85
C ASP A 393 16.29 13.48 -13.15
N ALA A 394 15.57 12.96 -12.15
CA ALA A 394 15.97 11.76 -11.42
C ALA A 394 16.03 10.53 -12.32
N ALA A 395 15.13 10.37 -13.28
CA ALA A 395 15.16 9.24 -14.21
C ALA A 395 16.49 9.17 -14.98
N GLY A 396 16.99 10.30 -15.46
CA GLY A 396 18.28 10.38 -16.17
C GLY A 396 19.47 10.08 -15.26
N GLU A 397 19.49 10.64 -14.06
CA GLU A 397 20.55 10.45 -13.08
C GLU A 397 20.60 9.00 -12.55
N ILE A 398 19.44 8.39 -12.29
CA ILE A 398 19.29 6.98 -11.90
C ILE A 398 19.86 6.07 -13.00
N ALA A 399 19.46 6.29 -14.26
CA ALA A 399 19.91 5.48 -15.38
C ALA A 399 21.43 5.58 -15.57
N ALA A 400 22.00 6.77 -15.41
CA ALA A 400 23.44 7.00 -15.49
C ALA A 400 24.21 6.26 -14.38
N GLU A 401 23.70 6.31 -13.14
CA GLU A 401 24.33 5.63 -12.01
C GLU A 401 24.19 4.11 -12.06
N LEU A 402 23.02 3.58 -12.43
CA LEU A 402 22.78 2.14 -12.50
C LEU A 402 23.34 1.49 -13.77
N GLN A 403 23.65 2.29 -14.80
CA GLN A 403 23.99 1.82 -16.16
C GLN A 403 22.89 0.89 -16.71
N GLY A 404 21.63 1.25 -16.45
CA GLY A 404 20.46 0.43 -16.76
C GLY A 404 19.22 0.91 -16.02
N THR A 405 18.14 0.14 -16.12
CA THR A 405 16.91 0.38 -15.35
C THR A 405 17.01 -0.25 -13.96
N PRO A 406 16.36 0.32 -12.95
CA PRO A 406 16.16 -0.37 -11.68
C PRO A 406 15.24 -1.58 -11.86
N ASP A 407 15.40 -2.60 -11.01
CA ASP A 407 14.49 -3.76 -10.99
C ASP A 407 13.31 -3.51 -10.05
N PHE A 408 13.47 -2.60 -9.09
CA PHE A 408 12.51 -2.33 -8.04
C PHE A 408 12.61 -0.90 -7.51
N ILE A 409 11.47 -0.27 -7.25
CA ILE A 409 11.38 1.08 -6.69
C ILE A 409 10.53 1.12 -5.43
N ILE A 410 11.00 1.85 -4.42
CA ILE A 410 10.32 2.05 -3.13
C ILE A 410 10.03 3.54 -2.93
N GLY A 411 8.77 3.94 -3.03
CA GLY A 411 8.29 5.26 -2.64
C GLY A 411 8.20 5.40 -1.12
N ASN A 412 8.57 6.56 -0.58
CA ASN A 412 8.45 6.88 0.84
C ASN A 412 7.73 8.22 1.02
N TYR A 413 6.68 8.23 1.85
CA TYR A 413 5.80 9.38 2.07
C TYR A 413 5.08 9.85 0.79
N SER A 414 4.21 10.84 0.91
CA SER A 414 3.35 11.30 -0.20
C SER A 414 4.14 11.75 -1.44
N ASP A 415 5.18 12.58 -1.26
CA ASP A 415 6.02 13.08 -2.34
C ASP A 415 6.88 11.98 -2.98
N GLY A 416 7.51 11.13 -2.18
CA GLY A 416 8.29 10.01 -2.68
C GLY A 416 7.44 8.93 -3.34
N ASN A 417 6.22 8.67 -2.85
CA ASN A 417 5.27 7.75 -3.47
C ASN A 417 4.77 8.29 -4.82
N LEU A 418 4.50 9.59 -4.94
CA LEU A 418 4.13 10.19 -6.22
C LEU A 418 5.27 10.10 -7.24
N VAL A 419 6.50 10.49 -6.85
CA VAL A 419 7.67 10.39 -7.73
C VAL A 419 7.96 8.94 -8.11
N ALA A 420 7.85 8.00 -7.17
CA ALA A 420 7.99 6.57 -7.46
C ALA A 420 6.95 6.07 -8.46
N SER A 421 5.71 6.58 -8.40
CA SER A 421 4.65 6.24 -9.36
C SER A 421 4.96 6.74 -10.77
N LEU A 422 5.46 7.97 -10.89
CA LEU A 422 5.88 8.54 -12.18
C LEU A 422 7.05 7.77 -12.78
N LEU A 423 8.06 7.46 -11.97
CA LEU A 423 9.23 6.68 -12.38
C LEU A 423 8.85 5.23 -12.74
N SER A 424 7.97 4.60 -11.96
CA SER A 424 7.49 3.25 -12.20
C SER A 424 6.80 3.14 -13.54
N TYR A 425 5.84 4.03 -13.80
CA TYR A 425 5.12 4.07 -15.07
C TYR A 425 6.06 4.29 -16.27
N LYS A 426 7.01 5.22 -16.14
CA LYS A 426 7.96 5.54 -17.22
C LYS A 426 8.95 4.43 -17.53
N MET A 427 9.38 3.67 -16.51
CA MET A 427 10.42 2.65 -16.64
C MET A 427 9.88 1.21 -16.71
N GLY A 428 8.59 0.99 -16.42
CA GLY A 428 7.99 -0.34 -16.39
C GLY A 428 8.54 -1.22 -15.25
N ILE A 429 8.71 -0.65 -14.06
CA ILE A 429 9.37 -1.28 -12.90
C ILE A 429 8.40 -1.54 -11.75
N THR A 430 8.62 -2.64 -11.02
CA THR A 430 7.79 -3.00 -9.87
C THR A 430 7.90 -1.93 -8.77
N GLN A 431 6.75 -1.45 -8.29
CA GLN A 431 6.64 -0.37 -7.31
C GLN A 431 6.11 -0.86 -5.97
N CYS A 432 6.81 -0.46 -4.91
CA CYS A 432 6.36 -0.54 -3.53
C CYS A 432 6.17 0.86 -2.94
N ASN A 433 5.11 1.08 -2.17
CA ASN A 433 4.92 2.31 -1.42
C ASN A 433 4.98 2.08 0.09
N ILE A 434 5.61 3.03 0.80
CA ILE A 434 5.63 3.12 2.26
C ILE A 434 5.14 4.50 2.66
N ALA A 435 3.93 4.58 3.24
CA ALA A 435 3.34 5.86 3.57
C ALA A 435 4.09 6.59 4.69
N HIS A 436 4.61 5.87 5.70
CA HIS A 436 5.13 6.38 6.98
C HIS A 436 4.07 7.09 7.85
N ALA A 437 3.36 8.05 7.25
CA ALA A 437 2.23 8.76 7.80
C ALA A 437 1.28 9.21 6.69
N LEU A 438 -0.01 9.32 7.00
CA LEU A 438 -1.01 9.96 6.15
C LEU A 438 -1.60 11.14 6.90
N GLU A 439 -1.37 12.35 6.39
CA GLU A 439 -1.65 13.61 7.09
C GLU A 439 -3.13 13.81 7.36
N LYS A 440 -4.02 13.28 6.51
CA LYS A 440 -5.48 13.33 6.71
C LYS A 440 -5.94 12.85 8.08
N THR A 441 -5.21 11.91 8.68
CA THR A 441 -5.54 11.37 10.02
C THR A 441 -4.86 12.10 11.18
N LYS A 442 -3.82 12.89 10.89
CA LYS A 442 -3.16 13.75 11.88
C LYS A 442 -3.83 15.11 12.02
N TYR A 443 -4.50 15.55 10.96
CA TYR A 443 -5.29 16.79 10.92
C TYR A 443 -6.76 16.40 10.79
N PRO A 444 -7.51 16.27 11.92
CA PRO A 444 -8.92 15.91 11.88
C PRO A 444 -9.72 16.86 10.99
N ASP A 445 -10.67 16.30 10.25
CA ASP A 445 -11.58 17.03 9.36
C ASP A 445 -10.85 17.87 8.28
N SER A 446 -9.57 17.58 8.01
CA SER A 446 -8.78 18.26 6.97
C SER A 446 -9.24 17.94 5.55
N ASP A 447 -10.00 16.87 5.35
CA ASP A 447 -10.65 16.57 4.08
C ASP A 447 -11.86 17.49 3.85
N ILE A 448 -12.82 17.52 4.77
CA ILE A 448 -14.02 18.35 4.61
C ILE A 448 -13.72 19.86 4.70
N PHE A 449 -12.73 20.27 5.48
CA PHE A 449 -12.32 21.68 5.63
C PHE A 449 -11.02 22.00 4.85
N TRP A 450 -10.67 21.23 3.82
CA TRP A 450 -9.38 21.35 3.12
C TRP A 450 -9.08 22.77 2.65
N LYS A 451 -10.09 23.52 2.18
CA LYS A 451 -9.97 24.92 1.73
C LYS A 451 -9.35 25.84 2.81
N ASN A 452 -9.63 25.58 4.09
CA ASN A 452 -9.07 26.36 5.21
C ASN A 452 -7.62 26.00 5.52
N PHE A 453 -7.20 24.77 5.16
CA PHE A 453 -5.83 24.30 5.36
C PHE A 453 -4.93 24.54 4.16
N ASP A 454 -5.51 24.76 2.97
CA ASP A 454 -4.79 24.69 1.71
C ASP A 454 -3.74 25.78 1.56
N GLU A 455 -3.98 27.00 2.06
CA GLU A 455 -3.00 28.10 2.03
C GLU A 455 -1.70 27.75 2.76
N LYS A 456 -1.76 26.88 3.78
CA LYS A 456 -0.62 26.56 4.64
C LYS A 456 -0.04 25.16 4.41
N TYR A 457 -0.90 24.19 4.10
CA TYR A 457 -0.53 22.77 4.07
C TYR A 457 -0.69 22.13 2.69
N HIS A 458 -1.36 22.80 1.75
CA HIS A 458 -1.61 22.30 0.39
C HIS A 458 -2.15 20.86 0.38
N PHE A 459 -3.14 20.59 1.24
CA PHE A 459 -3.71 19.25 1.40
C PHE A 459 -4.44 18.76 0.14
N SER A 460 -4.97 19.67 -0.68
CA SER A 460 -5.53 19.31 -1.99
C SER A 460 -4.51 18.55 -2.84
N CYS A 461 -3.27 19.06 -2.94
CA CYS A 461 -2.16 18.40 -3.63
C CYS A 461 -1.77 17.08 -2.94
N GLN A 462 -1.62 17.11 -1.61
CA GLN A 462 -1.15 15.94 -0.87
C GLN A 462 -2.11 14.76 -0.94
N PHE A 463 -3.41 14.98 -0.73
CA PHE A 463 -4.40 13.92 -0.76
C PHE A 463 -4.58 13.36 -2.18
N THR A 464 -4.49 14.21 -3.19
CA THR A 464 -4.46 13.77 -4.60
C THR A 464 -3.25 12.87 -4.86
N ALA A 465 -2.05 13.28 -4.43
CA ALA A 465 -0.82 12.49 -4.57
C ALA A 465 -0.92 11.14 -3.84
N ASP A 466 -1.48 11.14 -2.63
CA ASP A 466 -1.69 9.94 -1.83
C ASP A 466 -2.64 8.96 -2.55
N ILE A 467 -3.75 9.42 -3.12
CA ILE A 467 -4.70 8.58 -3.87
C ILE A 467 -4.08 8.01 -5.14
N ILE A 468 -3.38 8.84 -5.92
CA ILE A 468 -2.67 8.40 -7.14
C ILE A 468 -1.69 7.28 -6.77
N ALA A 469 -0.84 7.53 -5.78
CA ALA A 469 0.22 6.59 -5.46
C ALA A 469 -0.30 5.32 -4.78
N MET A 470 -1.35 5.41 -3.95
CA MET A 470 -1.97 4.22 -3.34
C MET A 470 -2.54 3.25 -4.39
N ASN A 471 -3.11 3.76 -5.48
CA ASN A 471 -3.71 2.92 -6.52
C ASN A 471 -2.73 2.50 -7.62
N ASN A 472 -1.58 3.19 -7.75
CA ASN A 472 -0.56 2.84 -8.73
C ASN A 472 0.45 1.79 -8.24
N ALA A 473 0.65 1.64 -6.93
CA ALA A 473 1.65 0.70 -6.41
C ALA A 473 1.24 -0.77 -6.62
N ASP A 474 2.21 -1.62 -6.99
CA ASP A 474 2.00 -3.08 -7.06
C ASP A 474 1.73 -3.68 -5.68
N PHE A 475 2.38 -3.13 -4.64
CA PHE A 475 2.09 -3.45 -3.25
C PHE A 475 2.46 -2.33 -2.28
N ILE A 476 1.87 -2.37 -1.09
CA ILE A 476 2.06 -1.38 -0.03
C ILE A 476 2.59 -2.09 1.20
N ILE A 477 3.68 -1.55 1.78
CA ILE A 477 4.21 -2.00 3.07
C ILE A 477 3.76 -1.01 4.15
N THR A 478 3.22 -1.57 5.23
CA THR A 478 2.84 -0.83 6.44
C THR A 478 3.57 -1.38 7.64
N SER A 479 3.90 -0.53 8.61
CA SER A 479 4.61 -0.98 9.82
C SER A 479 3.71 -1.69 10.81
N THR A 480 2.39 -1.47 10.75
CA THR A 480 1.42 -2.04 11.69
C THR A 480 0.09 -2.37 11.03
N TYR A 481 -0.64 -3.35 11.57
CA TYR A 481 -2.02 -3.60 11.16
C TYR A 481 -2.92 -2.39 11.38
N GLN A 482 -2.68 -1.62 12.46
CA GLN A 482 -3.45 -0.40 12.74
C GLN A 482 -3.31 0.63 11.62
N GLU A 483 -2.18 0.71 10.92
CA GLU A 483 -2.01 1.60 9.77
C GLU A 483 -2.93 1.25 8.59
N ILE A 484 -3.32 -0.02 8.46
CA ILE A 484 -4.27 -0.46 7.44
C ILE A 484 -5.71 -0.32 7.96
N ALA A 485 -6.07 -1.09 9.00
CA ALA A 485 -7.47 -1.29 9.39
C ALA A 485 -7.84 -0.65 10.75
N GLY A 486 -6.93 0.12 11.36
CA GLY A 486 -7.16 0.70 12.69
C GLY A 486 -7.43 -0.34 13.79
N ARG A 487 -8.26 0.04 14.78
CA ARG A 487 -8.79 -0.87 15.82
C ARG A 487 -10.28 -1.10 15.59
N PHE A 488 -10.90 -1.99 16.37
CA PHE A 488 -12.34 -2.29 16.24
C PHE A 488 -13.21 -1.03 16.27
N LEU A 489 -12.90 -0.08 17.16
CA LEU A 489 -13.66 1.16 17.37
C LEU A 489 -13.09 2.41 16.68
N PHE A 490 -11.92 2.33 16.03
CA PHE A 490 -11.27 3.51 15.43
C PHE A 490 -10.79 3.22 14.01
N CYS A 491 -11.31 3.99 13.06
CA CYS A 491 -10.77 4.09 11.70
C CYS A 491 -9.38 4.75 11.72
N PHE A 492 -8.46 4.29 10.87
CA PHE A 492 -7.10 4.79 10.86
C PHE A 492 -6.50 4.78 9.45
N ARG A 493 -5.66 5.79 9.16
CA ARG A 493 -4.80 5.96 7.98
C ARG A 493 -5.42 5.51 6.65
N LEU A 494 -5.10 4.31 6.16
CA LEU A 494 -5.54 3.85 4.84
C LEU A 494 -7.06 3.70 4.73
N VAL A 495 -7.73 3.14 5.74
CA VAL A 495 -9.21 3.08 5.74
C VAL A 495 -9.84 4.46 5.85
N GLY A 496 -9.11 5.43 6.42
CA GLY A 496 -9.52 6.83 6.38
C GLY A 496 -9.58 7.40 4.97
N HIS A 497 -8.83 6.83 4.02
CA HIS A 497 -8.81 7.23 2.60
C HIS A 497 -9.75 6.40 1.73
N CYS A 498 -10.45 5.39 2.27
CA CYS A 498 -11.38 4.61 1.47
C CYS A 498 -12.50 5.46 0.88
N ARG A 499 -12.96 6.48 1.63
CA ARG A 499 -14.13 7.32 1.30
C ARG A 499 -13.99 8.68 1.97
N PHE A 500 -13.69 9.72 1.21
CA PHE A 500 -13.58 11.09 1.71
C PHE A 500 -13.72 12.10 0.56
N LEU A 501 -13.80 13.38 0.91
CA LEU A 501 -13.92 14.50 -0.02
C LEU A 501 -12.52 15.07 -0.33
N LEU A 502 -12.25 15.33 -1.60
CA LEU A 502 -10.99 15.92 -2.09
C LEU A 502 -11.14 17.40 -2.42
#